data_AF-A0A5C5UFZ2-F1
#
_entry.id   AF-A0A5C5UFZ2-F1
#
_cell.length_a   1.000
_cell.length_b   1.000
_cell.length_c   1.000
_cell.angle_alpha   90.00
_cell.angle_beta   90.00
_cell.angle_gamma   90.00
#
_symmetry.space_group_name_H-M   'P 1'
#
loop_
_entity.id
_entity.type
_entity.pdbx_description
1 polymer ?
#
loop_
_entity_poly.entity_id
_entity_poly.type
_entity_poly.pdbx_seq_one_letter_code
_entity_poly.pdbx_strand_id
1 'polypeptide(L)'
;MKKLLLVGAASALFLGACSEENSAEETTATSTETAEKEPNAKQELMRFYMSIPQKINAVDADLNAFETAQAKGELPKGEELEKMKEAAAAAAAEAGTVAEGIEIPEALADHKADIEGALASIKESYSMKADEVSKDASFEAANEKFVQADETLNKLLEEQGLAPSSILNEVSN
;
A
#
# COMPACT_ATOMS: atom_id res chain seq x y z
N MET A 1 8.50 29.37 -53.91
CA MET A 1 9.39 29.74 -52.79
C MET A 1 8.58 30.53 -51.76
N LYS A 2 8.63 30.13 -50.47
CA LYS A 2 8.72 30.99 -49.26
C LYS A 2 7.72 32.18 -49.18
N LYS A 3 6.79 32.29 -48.21
CA LYS A 3 6.93 32.15 -46.75
C LYS A 3 5.57 32.22 -46.03
N LEU A 4 5.55 31.64 -44.83
CA LEU A 4 4.64 31.84 -43.71
C LEU A 4 4.24 33.30 -43.42
N LEU A 5 3.05 33.49 -42.83
CA LEU A 5 2.93 34.11 -41.50
C LEU A 5 1.54 33.89 -40.85
N LEU A 6 1.55 33.91 -39.52
CA LEU A 6 0.63 33.35 -38.54
C LEU A 6 0.12 34.50 -37.66
N VAL A 7 -1.19 34.56 -37.37
CA VAL A 7 -1.84 35.38 -36.32
C VAL A 7 -3.15 34.63 -35.99
N GLY A 8 -3.53 34.24 -34.77
CA GLY A 8 -3.27 34.76 -33.43
C GLY A 8 -4.61 35.19 -32.82
N ALA A 9 -5.21 34.40 -31.93
CA ALA A 9 -6.39 34.80 -31.16
C ALA A 9 -6.35 34.19 -29.75
N ALA A 10 -5.99 35.02 -28.78
CA ALA A 10 -6.13 34.76 -27.35
C ALA A 10 -7.48 35.34 -26.90
N SER A 11 -8.30 34.52 -26.24
CA SER A 11 -9.55 34.98 -25.63
C SER A 11 -9.39 34.95 -24.11
N ALA A 12 -9.40 36.14 -23.53
CA ALA A 12 -9.45 36.37 -22.10
C ALA A 12 -10.82 35.95 -21.54
N LEU A 13 -10.83 35.15 -20.47
CA LEU A 13 -12.01 34.91 -19.66
C LEU A 13 -11.98 35.86 -18.46
N PHE A 14 -12.98 36.74 -18.42
CA PHE A 14 -13.22 37.70 -17.34
C PHE A 14 -13.82 36.97 -16.12
N LEU A 15 -13.26 37.27 -14.95
CA LEU A 15 -13.83 36.95 -13.64
C LEU A 15 -15.02 37.88 -13.35
N GLY A 16 -16.21 37.31 -13.18
CA GLY A 16 -17.39 37.99 -12.66
C GLY A 16 -17.85 37.31 -11.37
N ALA A 17 -17.69 37.99 -10.25
CA ALA A 17 -18.35 37.69 -8.99
C ALA A 17 -19.71 38.39 -8.95
N CYS A 18 -20.77 37.73 -8.47
CA CYS A 18 -21.82 38.32 -7.64
C CYS A 18 -22.84 37.28 -7.17
N SER A 19 -23.23 37.44 -5.90
CA SER A 19 -24.27 36.73 -5.17
C SER A 19 -25.70 36.99 -5.69
N GLU A 20 -26.58 36.09 -5.23
CA GLU A 20 -27.99 36.27 -4.83
C GLU A 20 -29.13 36.15 -5.87
N GLU A 21 -29.85 35.03 -5.72
CA GLU A 21 -31.31 34.88 -5.58
C GLU A 21 -32.27 35.33 -6.70
N ASN A 22 -32.95 34.36 -7.35
CA ASN A 22 -34.41 34.16 -7.22
C ASN A 22 -34.97 33.05 -8.16
N SER A 23 -35.76 32.16 -7.55
CA SER A 23 -36.88 31.31 -8.01
C SER A 23 -36.92 30.54 -9.34
N ALA A 24 -37.02 29.23 -9.13
CA ALA A 24 -38.11 28.33 -9.56
C ALA A 24 -38.04 27.65 -10.93
N GLU A 25 -37.63 26.38 -10.89
CA GLU A 25 -38.49 25.30 -11.39
C GLU A 25 -38.31 24.06 -10.50
N GLU A 26 -39.40 23.64 -9.86
CA GLU A 26 -39.50 22.33 -9.20
C GLU A 26 -39.36 21.24 -10.27
N THR A 27 -38.43 20.32 -10.05
CA THR A 27 -38.62 18.96 -10.53
C THR A 27 -38.25 18.05 -9.37
N THR A 28 -39.30 17.53 -8.74
CA THR A 28 -39.27 16.45 -7.77
C THR A 28 -38.46 15.28 -8.33
N ALA A 29 -37.22 15.15 -7.87
CA ALA A 29 -36.47 13.90 -7.92
C ALA A 29 -35.96 13.66 -6.50
N THR A 30 -36.70 12.80 -5.79
CA THR A 30 -36.29 12.05 -4.61
C THR A 30 -34.77 12.03 -4.42
N SER A 31 -34.25 12.92 -3.59
CA SER A 31 -32.95 12.70 -2.96
C SER A 31 -33.19 11.69 -1.87
N THR A 32 -33.10 10.44 -2.28
CA THR A 32 -32.94 9.27 -1.43
C THR A 32 -31.98 9.61 -0.31
N GLU A 33 -32.39 9.27 0.91
CA GLU A 33 -31.52 9.05 2.05
C GLU A 33 -30.11 8.65 1.59
N THR A 34 -29.11 9.36 2.08
CA THR A 34 -27.78 8.80 2.26
C THR A 34 -27.92 7.68 3.29
N ALA A 35 -28.51 6.57 2.89
CA ALA A 35 -28.36 5.31 3.58
C ALA A 35 -26.88 5.01 3.46
N GLU A 36 -26.15 5.11 4.56
CA GLU A 36 -24.88 4.44 4.76
C GLU A 36 -25.11 2.98 4.39
N LYS A 37 -24.86 2.64 3.12
CA LYS A 37 -24.77 1.25 2.71
C LYS A 37 -23.52 0.73 3.40
N GLU A 38 -23.72 -0.25 4.28
CA GLU A 38 -22.67 -1.20 4.68
C GLU A 38 -21.69 -1.38 3.52
N PRO A 39 -20.40 -1.08 3.72
CA PRO A 39 -19.43 -1.13 2.64
C PRO A 39 -19.44 -2.56 2.09
N ASN A 40 -19.67 -2.70 0.78
CA ASN A 40 -19.69 -4.03 0.18
C ASN A 40 -18.30 -4.66 0.29
N ALA A 41 -18.22 -5.99 0.37
CA ALA A 41 -16.98 -6.74 0.59
C ALA A 41 -15.81 -6.30 -0.33
N LYS A 42 -16.12 -5.86 -1.56
CA LYS A 42 -15.15 -5.29 -2.50
C LYS A 42 -14.47 -4.03 -1.98
N GLN A 43 -15.23 -3.06 -1.46
CA GLN A 43 -14.66 -1.83 -0.89
C GLN A 43 -13.85 -2.11 0.37
N GLU A 44 -14.33 -3.01 1.23
CA GLU A 44 -13.59 -3.43 2.42
C GLU A 44 -12.31 -4.17 2.07
N LEU A 45 -12.33 -5.05 1.06
CA LEU A 45 -11.13 -5.73 0.59
C LEU A 45 -10.10 -4.74 0.06
N MET A 46 -10.51 -3.73 -0.72
CA MET A 46 -9.60 -2.67 -1.18
C MET A 46 -8.97 -1.91 -0.01
N ARG A 47 -9.77 -1.48 0.98
CA ARG A 47 -9.29 -0.76 2.16
C ARG A 47 -8.33 -1.61 2.98
N PHE A 48 -8.72 -2.86 3.23
CA PHE A 48 -7.89 -3.83 3.93
C PHE A 48 -6.56 -4.04 3.22
N TYR A 49 -6.58 -4.32 1.90
CA TYR A 49 -5.39 -4.53 1.09
C TYR A 49 -4.43 -3.33 1.15
N MET A 50 -4.94 -2.09 1.02
CA MET A 50 -4.11 -0.88 1.14
C MET A 50 -3.56 -0.65 2.55
N SER A 51 -4.27 -1.12 3.58
CA SER A 51 -3.82 -0.94 4.97
C SER A 51 -2.58 -1.77 5.31
N ILE A 52 -2.37 -2.89 4.62
CA ILE A 52 -1.23 -3.79 4.86
C ILE A 52 0.11 -3.07 4.62
N PRO A 53 0.43 -2.57 3.41
CA PRO A 53 1.69 -1.87 3.18
C PRO A 53 1.78 -0.58 4.01
N GLN A 54 0.66 0.14 4.23
CA GLN A 54 0.67 1.34 5.06
C GLN A 54 1.13 1.08 6.51
N LYS A 55 0.64 -0.01 7.11
CA LYS A 55 0.99 -0.38 8.49
C LYS A 55 2.42 -0.91 8.58
N ILE A 56 2.85 -1.70 7.61
CA ILE A 56 4.22 -2.22 7.51
C ILE A 56 5.23 -1.07 7.33
N ASN A 57 4.98 -0.18 6.38
CA ASN A 57 5.86 0.96 6.07
C ASN A 57 6.01 1.95 7.22
N ALA A 58 5.08 1.93 8.18
CA ALA A 58 5.17 2.77 9.37
C ALA A 58 6.29 2.33 10.33
N VAL A 59 6.79 1.10 10.21
CA VAL A 59 7.74 0.51 11.16
C VAL A 59 8.97 -0.13 10.52
N ASP A 60 9.00 -0.33 9.20
CA ASP A 60 10.07 -1.08 8.53
C ASP A 60 11.21 -0.21 7.94
N ALA A 61 11.23 1.09 8.22
CA ALA A 61 12.15 2.05 7.61
C ALA A 61 13.63 1.66 7.78
N ASP A 62 14.02 1.16 8.96
CA ASP A 62 15.41 0.75 9.22
C ASP A 62 15.79 -0.54 8.46
N LEU A 63 14.84 -1.46 8.27
CA LEU A 63 15.04 -2.64 7.42
C LEU A 63 15.23 -2.22 5.96
N ASN A 64 14.35 -1.36 5.44
CA ASN A 64 14.45 -0.83 4.08
C ASN A 64 15.78 -0.08 3.85
N ALA A 65 16.23 0.70 4.83
CA ALA A 65 17.54 1.35 4.77
C ALA A 65 18.69 0.34 4.69
N PHE A 66 18.64 -0.75 5.47
CA PHE A 66 19.64 -1.82 5.42
C PHE A 66 19.64 -2.56 4.09
N GLU A 67 18.46 -3.00 3.60
CA GLU A 67 18.32 -3.70 2.32
C GLU A 67 18.83 -2.84 1.16
N THR A 68 18.48 -1.54 1.17
CA THR A 68 18.96 -0.57 0.17
C THR A 68 20.48 -0.40 0.21
N ALA A 69 21.07 -0.23 1.40
CA ALA A 69 22.52 -0.09 1.55
C ALA A 69 23.25 -1.37 1.14
N GLN A 70 22.69 -2.53 1.48
CA GLN A 70 23.22 -3.84 1.06
C GLN A 70 23.21 -3.99 -0.46
N ALA A 71 22.08 -3.71 -1.12
CA ALA A 71 21.94 -3.81 -2.56
C ALA A 71 22.89 -2.88 -3.34
N LYS A 72 23.21 -1.71 -2.76
CA LYS A 72 24.16 -0.74 -3.33
C LYS A 72 25.62 -1.03 -2.97
N GLY A 73 25.90 -1.98 -2.08
CA GLY A 73 27.24 -2.21 -1.54
C GLY A 73 27.76 -1.05 -0.67
N GLU A 74 26.84 -0.30 -0.07
CA GLU A 74 27.08 0.91 0.72
C GLU A 74 26.94 0.67 2.23
N LEU A 75 26.88 -0.59 2.67
CA LEU A 75 26.84 -0.92 4.08
C LEU A 75 28.03 -0.30 4.83
N PRO A 76 27.79 0.31 6.00
CA PRO A 76 28.86 0.82 6.85
C PRO A 76 29.70 -0.34 7.41
N LYS A 77 30.68 -0.03 8.26
CA LYS A 77 31.60 -1.02 8.84
C LYS A 77 31.68 -0.88 10.36
N GLY A 78 32.14 -1.95 11.02
CA GLY A 78 32.38 -1.94 12.46
C GLY A 78 31.10 -1.69 13.26
N GLU A 79 31.18 -0.89 14.32
CA GLU A 79 30.05 -0.63 15.23
C GLU A 79 28.83 -0.02 14.54
N GLU A 80 29.02 0.75 13.47
CA GLU A 80 27.92 1.35 12.72
C GLU A 80 27.12 0.29 11.94
N LEU A 81 27.81 -0.72 11.39
CA LEU A 81 27.15 -1.86 10.76
C LEU A 81 26.33 -2.66 11.76
N GLU A 82 26.89 -2.92 12.94
CA GLU A 82 26.19 -3.72 13.95
C GLU A 82 24.95 -2.98 14.48
N LYS A 83 25.01 -1.65 14.69
CA LYS A 83 23.82 -0.84 15.00
C LYS A 83 22.77 -0.86 13.90
N MET A 84 23.20 -0.78 12.64
CA MET A 84 22.28 -0.82 11.50
C MET A 84 21.57 -2.17 11.41
N LYS A 85 22.29 -3.27 11.65
CA LYS A 85 21.71 -4.63 11.72
C LYS A 85 20.74 -4.78 12.88
N GLU A 86 21.10 -4.32 14.08
CA GLU A 86 20.21 -4.39 15.24
C GLU A 86 18.89 -3.63 14.99
N ALA A 87 18.98 -2.43 14.43
CA ALA A 87 17.80 -1.63 14.06
C ALA A 87 16.96 -2.32 12.97
N ALA A 88 17.59 -2.81 11.90
CA ALA A 88 16.90 -3.51 10.83
C ALA A 88 16.22 -4.81 11.32
N ALA A 89 16.87 -5.59 12.18
CA ALA A 89 16.29 -6.80 12.75
C ALA A 89 15.09 -6.48 13.68
N ALA A 90 15.18 -5.41 14.47
CA ALA A 90 14.07 -4.95 15.31
C ALA A 90 12.89 -4.47 14.45
N ALA A 91 13.14 -3.65 13.42
CA ALA A 91 12.14 -3.17 12.48
C ALA A 91 11.46 -4.32 11.73
N ALA A 92 12.22 -5.33 11.29
CA ALA A 92 11.70 -6.53 10.67
C ALA A 92 10.76 -7.29 11.63
N ALA A 93 11.19 -7.54 12.87
CA ALA A 93 10.37 -8.22 13.87
C ALA A 93 9.07 -7.45 14.20
N GLU A 94 9.15 -6.12 14.27
CA GLU A 94 7.99 -5.24 14.48
C GLU A 94 7.03 -5.30 13.29
N ALA A 95 7.53 -5.19 12.06
CA ALA A 95 6.73 -5.29 10.84
C ALA A 95 5.97 -6.63 10.75
N GLY A 96 6.63 -7.74 11.09
CA GLY A 96 5.97 -9.06 11.16
C GLY A 96 4.86 -9.12 12.22
N THR A 97 5.07 -8.50 13.37
CA THR A 97 4.04 -8.39 14.44
C THR A 97 2.87 -7.51 14.01
N VAL A 98 3.16 -6.38 13.36
CA VAL A 98 2.16 -5.46 12.83
C VAL A 98 1.31 -6.14 11.76
N ALA A 99 1.91 -6.91 10.85
CA ALA A 99 1.20 -7.63 9.79
C ALA A 99 0.24 -8.69 10.36
N GLU A 100 0.67 -9.51 11.31
CA GLU A 100 -0.21 -10.50 11.96
C GLU A 100 -1.31 -9.83 12.79
N GLY A 101 -1.05 -8.65 13.34
CA GLY A 101 -2.00 -7.86 14.13
C GLY A 101 -3.02 -7.06 13.32
N ILE A 102 -3.05 -7.16 11.99
CA ILE A 102 -4.04 -6.45 11.18
C ILE A 102 -5.41 -7.07 11.37
N GLU A 103 -6.34 -6.29 11.93
CA GLU A 103 -7.73 -6.70 12.08
C GLU A 103 -8.40 -6.95 10.72
N ILE A 104 -9.03 -8.11 10.58
CA ILE A 104 -9.79 -8.51 9.39
C ILE A 104 -11.23 -7.99 9.55
N PRO A 105 -11.72 -7.11 8.65
CA PRO A 105 -13.09 -6.63 8.69
C PRO A 105 -14.11 -7.77 8.62
N GLU A 106 -15.23 -7.64 9.33
CA GLU A 106 -16.31 -8.64 9.34
C GLU A 106 -16.87 -8.90 7.93
N ALA A 107 -16.91 -7.87 7.08
CA ALA A 107 -17.30 -7.98 5.69
C ALA A 107 -16.42 -8.93 4.85
N LEU A 108 -15.25 -9.33 5.36
CA LEU A 108 -14.32 -10.27 4.74
C LEU A 108 -14.29 -11.64 5.45
N ALA A 109 -15.26 -11.94 6.33
CA ALA A 109 -15.30 -13.18 7.09
C ALA A 109 -15.25 -14.44 6.22
N ASP A 110 -15.85 -14.41 5.02
CA ASP A 110 -15.84 -15.53 4.07
C ASP A 110 -14.42 -15.84 3.55
N HIS A 111 -13.52 -14.85 3.56
CA HIS A 111 -12.13 -14.96 3.09
C HIS A 111 -11.12 -15.02 4.25
N LYS A 112 -11.61 -15.11 5.49
CA LYS A 112 -10.80 -14.94 6.69
C LYS A 112 -9.60 -15.88 6.74
N ALA A 113 -9.78 -17.15 6.39
CA ALA A 113 -8.71 -18.15 6.45
C ALA A 113 -7.56 -17.83 5.47
N ASP A 114 -7.89 -17.40 4.25
CA ASP A 114 -6.89 -17.02 3.25
C ASP A 114 -6.15 -15.74 3.64
N ILE A 115 -6.88 -14.78 4.21
CA ILE A 115 -6.29 -13.55 4.74
C ILE A 115 -5.35 -13.85 5.92
N GLU A 116 -5.78 -14.65 6.90
CA GLU A 116 -4.94 -15.06 8.04
C GLU A 116 -3.68 -15.81 7.56
N GLY A 117 -3.82 -16.69 6.57
CA GLY A 117 -2.69 -17.40 5.96
C GLY A 117 -1.69 -16.47 5.25
N ALA A 118 -2.20 -15.46 4.53
CA ALA A 118 -1.36 -14.45 3.90
C ALA A 118 -0.63 -13.59 4.95
N LEU A 119 -1.33 -13.08 5.97
CA LEU A 119 -0.70 -12.30 7.05
C LEU A 119 0.35 -13.11 7.82
N ALA A 120 0.10 -14.41 8.06
CA ALA A 120 1.06 -15.31 8.67
C ALA A 120 2.30 -15.52 7.79
N SER A 121 2.13 -15.59 6.47
CA SER A 121 3.23 -15.71 5.51
C SER A 121 4.07 -14.42 5.44
N ILE A 122 3.44 -13.24 5.55
CA ILE A 122 4.14 -11.95 5.69
C ILE A 122 4.95 -11.93 7.00
N LYS A 123 4.36 -12.34 8.13
CA LYS A 123 5.08 -12.45 9.40
C LYS A 123 6.27 -13.41 9.32
N GLU A 124 6.11 -14.56 8.68
CA GLU A 124 7.19 -15.53 8.49
C GLU A 124 8.32 -14.92 7.66
N SER A 125 7.99 -14.23 6.56
CA SER A 125 8.96 -13.48 5.75
C SER A 125 9.78 -12.51 6.61
N TYR A 126 9.11 -11.64 7.37
CA TYR A 126 9.80 -10.67 8.22
C TYR A 126 10.61 -11.31 9.36
N SER A 127 10.14 -12.43 9.91
CA SER A 127 10.91 -13.20 10.90
C SER A 127 12.20 -13.75 10.29
N MET A 128 12.13 -14.27 9.08
CA MET A 128 13.31 -14.71 8.32
C MET A 128 14.25 -13.53 8.03
N LYS A 129 13.73 -12.35 7.63
CA LYS A 129 14.55 -11.14 7.44
C LYS A 129 15.27 -10.76 8.72
N ALA A 130 14.58 -10.71 9.85
CA ALA A 130 15.18 -10.40 11.15
C ALA A 130 16.34 -11.35 11.50
N ASP A 131 16.14 -12.64 11.27
CA ASP A 131 17.16 -13.67 11.50
C ASP A 131 18.37 -13.51 10.55
N GLU A 132 18.13 -13.22 9.27
CA GLU A 132 19.17 -13.15 8.24
C GLU A 132 19.98 -11.85 8.27
N VAL A 133 19.40 -10.72 8.69
CA VAL A 133 20.12 -9.45 8.91
C VAL A 133 21.38 -9.65 9.76
N SER A 134 21.34 -10.60 10.71
CA SER A 134 22.46 -10.93 11.59
C SER A 134 23.56 -11.82 10.96
N LYS A 135 23.35 -12.37 9.76
CA LYS A 135 24.13 -13.49 9.18
C LYS A 135 24.62 -13.28 7.73
N ASP A 136 25.27 -12.17 7.43
CA ASP A 136 25.78 -11.89 6.06
C ASP A 136 24.63 -12.01 5.01
N ALA A 137 23.55 -11.28 5.31
CA ALA A 137 22.17 -11.57 4.93
C ALA A 137 21.90 -11.90 3.46
N SER A 138 21.13 -12.96 3.22
CA SER A 138 20.36 -13.17 2.00
C SER A 138 18.87 -13.20 2.33
N PHE A 139 18.07 -12.40 1.64
CA PHE A 139 16.63 -12.32 1.86
C PHE A 139 15.80 -13.11 0.86
N GLU A 140 16.41 -13.94 0.01
CA GLU A 140 15.71 -14.68 -1.05
C GLU A 140 14.56 -15.54 -0.50
N ALA A 141 14.83 -16.40 0.48
CA ALA A 141 13.80 -17.27 1.08
C ALA A 141 12.70 -16.45 1.79
N ALA A 142 13.07 -15.35 2.44
CA ALA A 142 12.11 -14.44 3.06
C ALA A 142 11.22 -13.78 2.00
N ASN A 143 11.80 -13.33 0.89
CA ASN A 143 11.08 -12.69 -0.21
C ASN A 143 10.14 -13.68 -0.91
N GLU A 144 10.54 -14.95 -1.06
CA GLU A 144 9.64 -16.00 -1.58
C GLU A 144 8.39 -16.19 -0.69
N LYS A 145 8.55 -16.12 0.64
CA LYS A 145 7.40 -16.15 1.57
C LYS A 145 6.48 -14.95 1.42
N PHE A 146 7.05 -13.77 1.22
CA PHE A 146 6.25 -12.57 0.96
C PHE A 146 5.49 -12.68 -0.37
N VAL A 147 6.15 -13.17 -1.43
CA VAL A 147 5.52 -13.39 -2.74
C VAL A 147 4.32 -14.34 -2.62
N GLN A 148 4.43 -15.41 -1.85
CA GLN A 148 3.30 -16.34 -1.60
C GLN A 148 2.10 -15.63 -0.96
N ALA A 149 2.35 -14.71 -0.02
CA ALA A 149 1.29 -13.90 0.58
C ALA A 149 0.67 -12.94 -0.45
N ASP A 150 1.51 -12.25 -1.23
CA ASP A 150 1.07 -11.30 -2.26
C ASP A 150 0.21 -11.99 -3.32
N GLU A 151 0.62 -13.18 -3.79
CA GLU A 151 -0.16 -14.00 -4.72
C GLU A 151 -1.51 -14.43 -4.14
N THR A 152 -1.57 -14.74 -2.85
CA THR A 152 -2.81 -15.13 -2.18
C THR A 152 -3.78 -13.94 -2.12
N LEU A 153 -3.29 -12.77 -1.69
CA LEU A 153 -4.11 -11.56 -1.60
C LEU A 153 -4.55 -11.06 -2.99
N ASN A 154 -3.71 -11.21 -4.01
CA ASN A 154 -4.06 -10.87 -5.39
C ASN A 154 -5.17 -11.75 -5.96
N LYS A 155 -5.18 -13.05 -5.65
CA LYS A 155 -6.30 -13.93 -6.04
C LYS A 155 -7.62 -13.46 -5.42
N LEU A 156 -7.61 -13.05 -4.15
CA LEU A 156 -8.81 -12.50 -3.50
C LEU A 156 -9.30 -11.22 -4.20
N LEU A 157 -8.39 -10.34 -4.63
CA LEU A 157 -8.76 -9.15 -5.42
C LEU A 157 -9.44 -9.57 -6.73
N GLU A 158 -8.85 -10.49 -7.48
CA GLU A 158 -9.38 -10.96 -8.76
C GLU A 158 -10.76 -11.63 -8.63
N GLU A 159 -10.98 -12.42 -7.58
CA GLU A 159 -12.27 -13.04 -7.26
C GLU A 159 -13.38 -12.01 -7.02
N GLN A 160 -13.02 -10.82 -6.51
CA GLN A 160 -13.94 -9.69 -6.34
C GLN A 160 -14.01 -8.77 -7.58
N GLY A 161 -13.41 -9.18 -8.70
CA GLY A 161 -13.32 -8.42 -9.94
C GLY A 161 -12.55 -7.11 -9.77
N LEU A 162 -11.53 -7.10 -8.91
CA LEU A 162 -10.55 -6.03 -8.79
C LEU A 162 -9.31 -6.37 -9.62
N ALA A 163 -8.54 -5.35 -10.00
CA ALA A 163 -7.25 -5.57 -10.62
C ALA A 163 -6.25 -6.07 -9.55
N PRO A 164 -5.34 -6.99 -9.90
CA PRO A 164 -4.25 -7.38 -9.02
C PRO A 164 -3.33 -6.18 -8.78
N SER A 165 -2.65 -6.19 -7.64
CA SER A 165 -1.65 -5.20 -7.25
C SER A 165 -0.43 -5.95 -6.68
N SER A 166 0.50 -5.27 -6.01
CA SER A 166 1.57 -5.98 -5.31
C SER A 166 1.97 -5.23 -4.07
N ILE A 167 1.65 -5.80 -2.91
CA ILE A 167 2.07 -5.26 -1.62
C ILE A 167 3.60 -5.27 -1.52
N LEU A 168 4.25 -6.27 -2.13
CA LEU A 168 5.71 -6.37 -2.13
C LEU A 168 6.36 -5.10 -2.73
N ASN A 169 5.80 -4.58 -3.82
CA ASN A 169 6.29 -3.35 -4.45
C ASN A 169 5.99 -2.10 -3.62
N GLU A 170 4.94 -2.12 -2.80
CA GLU A 170 4.55 -0.98 -1.97
C GLU A 170 5.36 -0.93 -0.65
N VAL A 171 5.90 -2.06 -0.19
CA VAL A 171 6.74 -2.14 1.03
C VAL A 171 8.24 -2.05 0.76
N SER A 172 8.70 -2.51 -0.39
CA SER A 172 10.13 -2.51 -0.75
C SER A 172 10.54 -1.13 -1.27
N ASN A 173 11.02 -0.25 -0.37
CA ASN A 173 11.46 1.12 -0.70
C ASN A 173 12.97 1.34 -0.57
#